data_AF-A0A1G1Y0L6-F1
#
_entry.id   AF-A0A1G1Y0L6-F1
#
_cell.length_a   1.000
_cell.length_b   1.000
_cell.length_c   1.000
_cell.angle_alpha   90.00
_cell.angle_beta   90.00
_cell.angle_gamma   90.00
#
_symmetry.space_group_name_H-M   'P 1'
#
loop_
_entity.id
_entity.type
_entity.pdbx_description
1 polymer ?
#
loop_
_entity_poly.entity_id
_entity_poly.type
_entity_poly.pdbx_seq_one_letter_code
_entity_poly.pdbx_strand_id
1 'polypeptide(L)'
;MFKRQKTKIKKPGEAREVEEVNGKIHVMPERFYQPPKTKRSPLILFIILGVIFLAGLIVFAVYLNQSLKTAQKAQISLNEPLNININEALLDNENTNSAVNVNTNVPPVDLNLNVRPQPTTTPDLNTNLNTNTDIEVALPQTLQPLPTAPDVDHDGLTAAEEGIFGTNPEVSDTDSDTYSDGAELLAGYDPARPRAQLSSSAIFTFYRHPLYSILYPSSWTVRQQDEQKSEVLFVSSTGEFFEILVINNVNNLALTDWYVEQFPGIDLTRATQVQLNNTLGLRQPDNQSYYLMKNNDQSKIYLLTYNSGNFSELNFLTTFNAVVKSFRVN
;
A
#
# COMPACT_ATOMS: atom_id res chain seq x y z
N MET A 1 57.21 66.32 -29.03
CA MET A 1 57.60 64.91 -28.79
C MET A 1 56.35 64.05 -29.00
N PHE A 2 56.49 62.80 -29.48
CA PHE A 2 55.45 61.86 -29.99
C PHE A 2 55.14 61.95 -31.50
N LYS A 3 55.87 61.13 -32.27
CA LYS A 3 55.60 60.82 -33.68
C LYS A 3 54.70 59.59 -33.76
N ARG A 4 53.58 59.73 -34.48
CA ARG A 4 52.66 58.65 -34.89
C ARG A 4 53.42 57.61 -35.72
N GLN A 5 53.26 56.33 -35.41
CA GLN A 5 53.59 55.24 -36.33
C GLN A 5 52.31 54.70 -36.96
N LYS A 6 52.27 54.77 -38.30
CA LYS A 6 51.29 54.10 -39.15
C LYS A 6 51.78 52.68 -39.49
N THR A 7 50.84 51.77 -39.45
CA THR A 7 50.86 50.36 -39.84
C THR A 7 51.36 50.13 -41.27
N LYS A 8 52.11 49.03 -41.49
CA LYS A 8 52.18 48.34 -42.79
C LYS A 8 52.29 46.83 -42.59
N ILE A 9 51.46 46.14 -43.36
CA ILE A 9 51.11 44.72 -43.36
C ILE A 9 52.25 43.86 -43.91
N LYS A 10 52.45 42.64 -43.38
CA LYS A 10 53.02 41.52 -44.14
C LYS A 10 52.35 40.19 -43.75
N LYS A 11 51.99 39.44 -44.79
CA LYS A 11 51.29 38.14 -44.80
C LYS A 11 52.33 36.99 -44.93
N PRO A 12 51.94 35.70 -44.96
CA PRO A 12 52.30 34.68 -43.98
C PRO A 12 53.32 33.63 -44.47
N GLY A 13 53.78 32.79 -43.54
CA GLY A 13 54.30 31.45 -43.82
C GLY A 13 55.81 31.30 -43.63
N GLU A 14 56.22 30.70 -42.51
CA GLU A 14 57.22 29.62 -42.50
C GLU A 14 57.21 28.91 -41.15
N ALA A 15 57.19 27.57 -41.21
CA ALA A 15 57.13 26.67 -40.07
C ALA A 15 58.36 26.79 -39.17
N ARG A 16 58.14 26.68 -37.86
CA ARG A 16 59.23 26.38 -36.91
C ARG A 16 58.90 25.08 -36.19
N GLU A 17 59.86 24.20 -36.35
CA GLU A 17 60.09 22.87 -35.78
C GLU A 17 59.78 22.83 -34.27
N VAL A 18 58.99 21.83 -33.86
CA VAL A 18 58.59 21.60 -32.46
C VAL A 18 59.52 20.53 -31.89
N GLU A 19 60.32 20.93 -30.91
CA GLU A 19 61.22 20.05 -30.17
C GLU A 19 60.41 19.20 -29.17
N GLU A 20 60.44 17.88 -29.34
CA GLU A 20 59.65 16.93 -28.56
C GLU A 20 60.35 16.61 -27.22
N VAL A 21 59.90 17.26 -26.13
CA VAL A 21 60.37 16.94 -24.77
C VAL A 21 59.56 15.75 -24.24
N ASN A 22 60.15 14.56 -24.34
CA ASN A 22 59.62 13.30 -23.83
C ASN A 22 59.62 13.28 -22.28
N GLY A 23 58.56 13.82 -21.67
CA GLY A 23 58.27 13.69 -20.26
C GLY A 23 57.61 12.34 -19.95
N LYS A 24 58.38 11.39 -19.43
CA LYS A 24 57.90 10.08 -18.97
C LYS A 24 57.01 10.26 -17.72
N ILE A 25 55.70 10.41 -17.92
CA ILE A 25 54.71 10.48 -16.83
C ILE A 25 54.73 9.13 -16.08
N HIS A 26 55.17 9.14 -14.83
CA HIS A 26 55.03 8.00 -13.92
C HIS A 26 53.58 7.93 -13.44
N VAL A 27 52.83 6.96 -13.93
CA VAL A 27 51.59 6.50 -13.28
C VAL A 27 51.90 5.29 -12.41
N MET A 28 51.29 5.26 -11.22
CA MET A 28 51.51 4.27 -10.17
C MET A 28 51.14 2.85 -10.67
N PRO A 29 51.93 1.80 -10.39
CA PRO A 29 51.66 0.45 -10.87
C PRO A 29 50.40 -0.16 -10.23
N GLU A 30 49.63 -0.93 -11.01
CA GLU A 30 48.32 -1.53 -10.69
C GLU A 30 48.28 -2.50 -9.48
N ARG A 31 49.38 -2.68 -8.74
CA ARG A 31 49.48 -3.68 -7.66
C ARG A 31 49.03 -3.19 -6.27
N PHE A 32 48.45 -2.00 -6.15
CA PHE A 32 48.04 -1.46 -4.85
C PHE A 32 46.55 -1.12 -4.70
N TYR A 33 45.70 -1.45 -5.67
CA TYR A 33 44.25 -1.35 -5.48
C TYR A 33 43.70 -2.63 -4.84
N GLN A 34 43.45 -2.59 -3.52
CA GLN A 34 42.58 -3.57 -2.87
C GLN A 34 41.17 -2.96 -2.79
N PRO A 35 40.19 -3.46 -3.56
CA PRO A 35 38.81 -2.99 -3.42
C PRO A 35 38.33 -3.28 -1.98
N PRO A 36 37.57 -2.37 -1.35
CA PRO A 36 37.07 -2.59 -0.01
C PRO A 36 36.22 -3.87 0.01
N LYS A 37 36.62 -4.84 0.84
CA LYS A 37 35.83 -6.05 1.09
C LYS A 37 34.53 -5.64 1.80
N THR A 38 33.45 -5.47 1.04
CA THR A 38 32.11 -5.26 1.59
C THR A 38 31.71 -6.51 2.35
N LYS A 39 31.70 -6.41 3.68
CA LYS A 39 31.18 -7.46 4.55
C LYS A 39 29.67 -7.55 4.30
N ARG A 40 29.22 -8.51 3.48
CA ARG A 40 27.79 -8.76 3.26
C ARG A 40 27.17 -9.08 4.61
N SER A 41 26.29 -8.21 5.10
CA SER A 41 25.56 -8.48 6.34
C SER A 41 24.62 -9.66 6.09
N PRO A 42 24.55 -10.66 6.98
CA PRO A 42 23.63 -11.77 6.81
C PRO A 42 22.14 -11.33 6.88
N LEU A 43 21.89 -10.08 7.29
CA LEU A 43 20.56 -9.48 7.38
C LEU A 43 19.80 -9.49 6.04
N ILE A 44 20.48 -9.22 4.92
CA ILE A 44 19.86 -9.22 3.58
C ILE A 44 19.44 -10.65 3.18
N LEU A 45 20.23 -11.65 3.56
CA LEU A 45 19.89 -13.06 3.33
C LEU A 45 18.67 -13.46 4.16
N PHE A 46 18.55 -13.01 5.41
CA PHE A 46 17.38 -13.28 6.27
C PHE A 46 16.11 -12.59 5.78
N ILE A 47 16.19 -11.38 5.23
CA ILE A 47 15.04 -10.69 4.63
C ILE A 47 14.55 -11.44 3.38
N ILE A 48 15.48 -11.84 2.49
CA ILE A 48 15.14 -12.64 1.31
C ILE A 48 14.54 -14.00 1.70
N LEU A 49 15.10 -14.66 2.72
CA LEU A 49 14.56 -15.93 3.23
C LEU A 49 13.15 -15.73 3.84
N GLY A 50 12.92 -14.61 4.52
CA GLY A 50 11.63 -14.25 5.12
C GLY A 50 10.55 -14.00 4.07
N VAL A 51 10.88 -13.32 2.97
CA VAL A 51 9.93 -13.10 1.86
C VAL A 51 9.61 -14.41 1.13
N ILE A 52 10.61 -15.27 0.90
CA ILE A 52 10.39 -16.61 0.33
C ILE A 52 9.54 -17.48 1.25
N PHE A 53 9.76 -17.41 2.56
CA PHE A 53 8.96 -18.13 3.56
C PHE A 53 7.51 -17.64 3.58
N LEU A 54 7.28 -16.32 3.50
CA LEU A 54 5.95 -15.73 3.47
C LEU A 54 5.19 -16.11 2.18
N ALA A 55 5.86 -16.09 1.03
CA ALA A 55 5.30 -16.57 -0.24
C ALA A 55 4.96 -18.08 -0.17
N GLY A 56 5.83 -18.89 0.46
CA GLY A 56 5.58 -20.31 0.71
C GLY A 56 4.37 -20.57 1.59
N LEU A 57 4.17 -19.77 2.65
CA LEU A 57 2.99 -19.85 3.52
C LEU A 57 1.69 -19.50 2.78
N ILE A 58 1.72 -18.52 1.88
CA ILE A 58 0.57 -18.14 1.05
C ILE A 58 0.20 -19.30 0.11
N VAL A 59 1.17 -19.89 -0.58
CA VAL A 59 0.93 -21.05 -1.46
C VAL A 59 0.42 -22.25 -0.65
N PHE A 60 0.98 -22.49 0.55
CA PHE A 60 0.53 -23.56 1.43
C PHE A 60 -0.90 -23.34 1.95
N ALA A 61 -1.28 -22.10 2.27
CA ALA A 61 -2.64 -21.75 2.67
C ALA A 61 -3.65 -21.96 1.54
N VAL A 62 -3.29 -21.61 0.30
CA VAL A 62 -4.12 -21.89 -0.89
C VAL A 62 -4.30 -23.40 -1.09
N TYR A 63 -3.22 -24.17 -0.96
CA TYR A 63 -3.27 -25.64 -1.05
C TYR A 63 -4.16 -26.27 0.03
N LEU A 64 -4.03 -25.83 1.29
CA LEU A 64 -4.88 -26.27 2.40
C LEU A 64 -6.36 -25.97 2.15
N ASN A 65 -6.68 -24.76 1.69
CA ASN A 65 -8.05 -24.36 1.38
C ASN A 65 -8.66 -25.26 0.28
N GLN A 66 -7.88 -25.58 -0.75
CA GLN A 66 -8.32 -26.48 -1.82
C GLN A 66 -8.55 -27.92 -1.34
N SER A 67 -7.70 -28.41 -0.43
CA SER A 67 -7.86 -29.74 0.19
C SER A 67 -9.13 -29.82 1.06
N LEU A 68 -9.43 -28.78 1.83
CA LEU A 68 -10.63 -28.72 2.68
C LEU A 68 -11.92 -28.69 1.86
N LYS A 69 -11.96 -27.94 0.75
CA LYS A 69 -13.11 -27.93 -0.18
C LYS A 69 -13.37 -29.31 -0.79
N THR A 70 -12.31 -30.06 -1.08
CA THR A 70 -12.41 -31.42 -1.62
C THR A 70 -12.95 -32.41 -0.59
N ALA A 71 -12.53 -32.29 0.67
CA ALA A 71 -13.03 -33.10 1.78
C ALA A 71 -14.51 -32.82 2.10
N GLN A 72 -14.94 -31.55 2.06
CA GLN A 72 -16.33 -31.17 2.30
C GLN A 72 -17.28 -31.67 1.19
N LYS A 73 -16.81 -31.70 -0.07
CA LYS A 73 -17.57 -32.26 -1.20
C LYS A 73 -17.75 -33.79 -1.09
N ALA A 74 -16.85 -34.49 -0.41
CA ALA A 74 -16.93 -35.94 -0.21
C ALA A 74 -17.95 -36.37 0.87
N GLN A 75 -18.30 -35.50 1.83
CA GLN A 75 -19.29 -35.81 2.88
C GLN A 75 -20.76 -35.62 2.44
N ILE A 76 -21.02 -34.93 1.33
CA ILE A 76 -22.38 -34.61 0.87
C ILE A 76 -23.03 -35.78 0.09
N SER A 77 -22.31 -36.88 -0.18
CA SER A 77 -22.78 -37.99 -1.02
C SER A 77 -23.23 -39.26 -0.27
N LEU A 78 -23.67 -39.18 1.01
CA LEU A 78 -24.09 -40.37 1.78
C LEU A 78 -25.55 -40.42 2.25
N ASN A 79 -26.44 -39.58 1.72
CA ASN A 79 -27.86 -39.63 2.08
C ASN A 79 -28.70 -40.27 0.96
N GLU A 80 -28.58 -41.60 0.81
CA GLU A 80 -29.71 -42.42 0.34
C GLU A 80 -30.45 -42.97 1.59
N PRO A 81 -31.76 -42.72 1.75
CA PRO A 81 -32.46 -43.16 2.95
C PRO A 81 -32.78 -44.66 2.89
N LEU A 82 -32.11 -45.46 3.73
CA LEU A 82 -32.53 -46.82 4.08
C LEU A 82 -33.57 -46.74 5.21
N ASN A 83 -34.84 -47.00 4.89
CA ASN A 83 -35.93 -47.00 5.87
C ASN A 83 -35.98 -48.37 6.58
N ILE A 84 -35.56 -48.44 7.85
CA ILE A 84 -35.80 -49.60 8.72
C ILE A 84 -36.59 -49.12 9.94
N ASN A 85 -37.80 -49.66 10.06
CA ASN A 85 -38.72 -49.47 11.19
C ASN A 85 -38.69 -50.73 12.06
N ILE A 86 -38.38 -50.60 13.36
CA ILE A 86 -38.61 -51.65 14.37
C ILE A 86 -39.05 -50.99 15.69
N ASN A 87 -40.18 -51.47 16.22
CA ASN A 87 -40.79 -51.15 17.51
C ASN A 87 -40.34 -52.13 18.63
N GLU A 88 -40.29 -51.60 19.87
CA GLU A 88 -40.27 -52.27 21.21
C GLU A 88 -39.07 -53.18 21.56
N ALA A 89 -38.58 -53.34 22.81
CA ALA A 89 -39.16 -53.16 24.15
C ALA A 89 -38.08 -52.83 25.21
N LEU A 90 -38.56 -52.41 26.40
CA LEU A 90 -37.87 -52.04 27.64
C LEU A 90 -36.90 -53.10 28.19
N LEU A 91 -35.73 -52.68 28.71
CA LEU A 91 -35.24 -52.88 30.09
C LEU A 91 -33.79 -52.38 30.26
N ASP A 92 -33.52 -51.97 31.49
CA ASP A 92 -32.24 -51.70 32.14
C ASP A 92 -31.66 -50.27 32.17
N ASN A 93 -31.39 -49.93 33.43
CA ASN A 93 -31.12 -48.68 34.08
C ASN A 93 -29.61 -48.48 34.19
N GLU A 94 -29.06 -47.49 33.52
CA GLU A 94 -27.83 -46.84 33.98
C GLU A 94 -27.95 -45.31 33.84
N ASN A 95 -27.99 -44.67 34.99
CA ASN A 95 -27.84 -43.24 35.15
C ASN A 95 -26.38 -42.86 34.85
N THR A 96 -26.14 -42.33 33.65
CA THR A 96 -25.06 -41.38 33.42
C THR A 96 -25.69 -40.10 32.89
N ASN A 97 -25.76 -39.07 33.73
CA ASN A 97 -26.06 -37.70 33.33
C ASN A 97 -24.97 -37.18 32.39
N SER A 98 -25.02 -37.60 31.12
CA SER A 98 -24.35 -36.93 30.02
C SER A 98 -25.21 -35.74 29.63
N ALA A 99 -24.91 -34.57 30.19
CA ALA A 99 -25.46 -33.32 29.70
C ALA A 99 -24.90 -33.08 28.28
N VAL A 100 -25.64 -33.55 27.28
CA VAL A 100 -25.40 -33.22 25.87
C VAL A 100 -25.89 -31.78 25.68
N ASN A 101 -24.96 -30.84 25.68
CA ASN A 101 -25.28 -29.46 25.32
C ASN A 101 -25.37 -29.38 23.79
N VAL A 102 -26.59 -29.39 23.26
CA VAL A 102 -26.85 -29.22 21.83
C VAL A 102 -26.89 -27.72 21.53
N ASN A 103 -25.75 -27.15 21.12
CA ASN A 103 -25.74 -25.80 20.56
C ASN A 103 -26.32 -25.84 19.14
N THR A 104 -27.58 -25.41 19.01
CA THR A 104 -28.19 -25.15 17.71
C THR A 104 -28.05 -23.66 17.42
N ASN A 105 -27.02 -23.27 16.65
CA ASN A 105 -26.89 -21.90 16.18
C ASN A 105 -27.80 -21.69 14.98
N VAL A 106 -28.99 -21.11 15.22
CA VAL A 106 -29.82 -20.51 14.18
C VAL A 106 -29.52 -19.01 14.16
N PRO A 107 -28.90 -18.46 13.10
CA PRO A 107 -28.85 -17.00 12.91
C PRO A 107 -30.25 -16.47 12.52
N PRO A 108 -30.67 -15.24 12.89
CA PRO A 108 -29.94 -14.21 13.64
C PRO A 108 -30.84 -13.48 14.68
N VAL A 109 -31.00 -13.96 15.92
CA VAL A 109 -31.56 -13.12 17.03
C VAL A 109 -31.03 -13.61 18.38
N ASP A 110 -30.14 -12.84 19.01
CA ASP A 110 -29.69 -13.03 20.39
C ASP A 110 -30.63 -12.31 21.37
N LEU A 111 -31.53 -13.07 22.01
CA LEU A 111 -32.28 -12.65 23.18
C LEU A 111 -32.22 -13.78 24.22
N ASN A 112 -31.29 -13.67 25.18
CA ASN A 112 -31.32 -14.53 26.36
C ASN A 112 -32.24 -13.88 27.40
N LEU A 113 -33.30 -14.60 27.79
CA LEU A 113 -34.21 -14.21 28.85
C LEU A 113 -34.06 -15.22 29.98
N ASN A 114 -33.28 -14.88 31.01
CA ASN A 114 -33.04 -15.77 32.13
C ASN A 114 -34.10 -15.58 33.22
N VAL A 115 -35.18 -16.36 33.18
CA VAL A 115 -36.19 -16.40 34.25
C VAL A 115 -35.78 -17.45 35.30
N ARG A 116 -35.44 -17.01 36.50
CA ARG A 116 -35.22 -17.87 37.68
C ARG A 116 -36.45 -17.83 38.60
N PRO A 117 -37.02 -18.98 39.02
CA PRO A 117 -37.79 -19.06 40.25
C PRO A 117 -36.84 -19.28 41.45
N GLN A 118 -36.92 -18.42 42.46
CA GLN A 118 -36.34 -18.59 43.80
C GLN A 118 -37.34 -19.32 44.72
N PRO A 119 -37.03 -19.73 45.97
CA PRO A 119 -35.72 -19.86 46.65
C PRO A 119 -35.53 -21.24 47.35
N THR A 120 -34.29 -21.67 47.60
CA THR A 120 -33.98 -22.53 48.76
C THR A 120 -32.62 -22.18 49.37
N THR A 121 -32.60 -22.26 50.70
CA THR A 121 -31.63 -21.77 51.66
C THR A 121 -30.52 -22.79 51.97
N THR A 122 -29.26 -22.45 51.70
CA THR A 122 -28.07 -22.76 52.53
C THR A 122 -26.82 -22.07 51.94
N PRO A 123 -25.86 -21.58 52.76
CA PRO A 123 -24.68 -20.88 52.27
C PRO A 123 -23.55 -21.88 52.01
N ASP A 124 -23.39 -22.34 50.76
CA ASP A 124 -22.17 -23.04 50.36
C ASP A 124 -21.16 -22.04 49.81
N LEU A 125 -20.09 -21.86 50.59
CA LEU A 125 -18.95 -21.00 50.30
C LEU A 125 -18.03 -21.71 49.31
N ASN A 126 -18.36 -21.66 48.03
CA ASN A 126 -17.41 -21.92 46.95
C ASN A 126 -17.45 -20.75 45.96
N THR A 127 -16.64 -19.73 46.24
CA THR A 127 -16.36 -18.66 45.28
C THR A 127 -15.22 -19.10 44.36
N ASN A 128 -15.48 -20.09 43.53
CA ASN A 128 -14.79 -20.23 42.25
C ASN A 128 -15.42 -19.23 41.28
N LEU A 129 -14.98 -17.97 41.38
CA LEU A 129 -15.26 -16.94 40.39
C LEU A 129 -14.61 -17.36 39.07
N ASN A 130 -15.31 -18.15 38.27
CA ASN A 130 -15.01 -18.21 36.85
C ASN A 130 -15.44 -16.85 36.28
N THR A 131 -14.50 -15.92 36.21
CA THR A 131 -14.60 -14.86 35.22
C THR A 131 -14.44 -15.56 33.88
N ASN A 132 -15.54 -16.09 33.36
CA ASN A 132 -15.72 -16.18 31.93
C ASN A 132 -15.70 -14.72 31.48
N THR A 133 -14.50 -14.21 31.22
CA THR A 133 -14.37 -13.09 30.32
C THR A 133 -14.89 -13.68 29.02
N ASP A 134 -16.11 -13.33 28.68
CA ASP A 134 -16.50 -13.35 27.29
C ASP A 134 -15.44 -12.47 26.63
N ILE A 135 -14.39 -13.12 26.11
CA ILE A 135 -13.61 -12.53 25.05
C ILE A 135 -14.65 -12.46 23.95
N GLU A 136 -15.38 -11.35 23.94
CA GLU A 136 -15.90 -10.80 22.71
C GLU A 136 -14.65 -10.75 21.83
N VAL A 137 -14.50 -11.79 21.01
CA VAL A 137 -13.54 -11.80 19.93
C VAL A 137 -14.04 -10.63 19.11
N ALA A 138 -13.45 -9.46 19.38
CA ALA A 138 -13.72 -8.26 18.65
C ALA A 138 -13.72 -8.69 17.20
N LEU A 139 -14.85 -8.47 16.52
CA LEU A 139 -14.93 -8.70 15.08
C LEU A 139 -13.62 -8.18 14.47
N PRO A 140 -12.99 -8.93 13.55
CA PRO A 140 -11.72 -8.55 12.96
C PRO A 140 -11.80 -7.06 12.64
N GLN A 141 -10.92 -6.29 13.29
CA GLN A 141 -10.95 -4.83 13.30
C GLN A 141 -11.43 -4.37 11.93
N THR A 142 -12.61 -3.75 11.88
CA THR A 142 -12.99 -2.99 10.69
C THR A 142 -11.75 -2.17 10.36
N LEU A 143 -11.20 -2.29 9.14
CA LEU A 143 -10.08 -1.48 8.67
C LEU A 143 -10.49 -0.01 8.81
N GLN A 144 -10.31 0.55 10.00
CA GLN A 144 -10.56 1.95 10.24
C GLN A 144 -9.41 2.67 9.56
N PRO A 145 -9.70 3.69 8.72
CA PRO A 145 -8.64 4.49 8.13
C PRO A 145 -7.73 4.99 9.25
N LEU A 146 -6.42 4.90 9.04
CA LEU A 146 -5.49 5.55 9.95
C LEU A 146 -5.83 7.05 9.98
N PRO A 147 -5.78 7.70 11.15
CA PRO A 147 -5.95 9.14 11.23
C PRO A 147 -4.84 9.84 10.44
N THR A 148 -5.18 10.97 9.81
CA THR A 148 -4.18 11.88 9.25
C THR A 148 -3.38 12.52 10.39
N ALA A 149 -2.09 12.76 10.17
CA ALA A 149 -1.26 13.50 11.11
C ALA A 149 -1.79 14.94 11.28
N PRO A 150 -1.43 15.65 12.37
CA PRO A 150 -1.93 16.99 12.63
C PRO A 150 -1.64 18.00 11.50
N ASP A 151 -2.67 18.78 11.19
CA ASP A 151 -2.68 19.93 10.30
C ASP A 151 -3.00 21.16 11.18
N VAL A 152 -2.06 22.09 11.28
CA VAL A 152 -2.03 23.13 12.32
C VAL A 152 -2.90 24.33 11.97
N ASP A 153 -2.96 24.71 10.69
CA ASP A 153 -3.74 25.83 10.18
C ASP A 153 -5.01 25.39 9.43
N HIS A 154 -5.23 24.07 9.32
CA HIS A 154 -6.42 23.42 8.77
C HIS A 154 -6.63 23.66 7.28
N ASP A 155 -5.52 23.73 6.54
CA ASP A 155 -5.50 24.03 5.12
C ASP A 155 -5.56 22.77 4.23
N GLY A 156 -5.33 21.59 4.84
CA GLY A 156 -5.32 20.28 4.21
C GLY A 156 -3.94 19.63 4.08
N LEU A 157 -2.86 20.25 4.57
CA LEU A 157 -1.51 19.67 4.60
C LEU A 157 -1.06 19.38 6.03
N THR A 158 -0.36 18.26 6.22
CA THR A 158 0.31 18.01 7.49
C THR A 158 1.64 18.76 7.54
N ALA A 159 2.17 19.01 8.74
CA ALA A 159 3.49 19.63 8.89
C ALA A 159 4.61 18.89 8.15
N ALA A 160 4.47 17.57 7.94
CA ALA A 160 5.41 16.77 7.17
C ALA A 160 5.32 17.03 5.65
N GLU A 161 4.11 17.26 5.14
CA GLU A 161 3.87 17.65 3.74
C GLU A 161 4.40 19.04 3.46
N GLU A 162 4.09 19.98 4.34
CA GLU A 162 4.53 21.36 4.23
C GLU A 162 6.04 21.50 4.26
N GLY A 163 6.72 20.72 5.11
CA GLY A 163 8.17 20.63 5.13
C GLY A 163 8.79 20.13 3.81
N ILE A 164 8.06 19.35 3.02
CA ILE A 164 8.52 18.88 1.70
C ILE A 164 8.24 19.93 0.62
N PHE A 165 7.11 20.63 0.71
CA PHE A 165 6.69 21.59 -0.32
C PHE A 165 7.22 23.01 -0.08
N GLY A 166 7.79 23.27 1.10
CA GLY A 166 8.34 24.57 1.46
C GLY A 166 7.27 25.59 1.84
N THR A 167 6.12 25.11 2.32
CA THR A 167 5.03 25.94 2.86
C THR A 167 5.20 26.17 4.37
N ASN A 168 4.35 27.02 4.95
CA ASN A 168 4.42 27.40 6.34
C ASN A 168 3.26 26.78 7.17
N PRO A 169 3.56 25.88 8.14
CA PRO A 169 2.55 25.20 8.97
C PRO A 169 1.60 26.05 9.80
N GLU A 170 1.83 27.36 9.86
CA GLU A 170 0.96 28.28 10.61
C GLU A 170 0.16 29.19 9.67
N VAL A 171 0.24 29.01 8.35
CA VAL A 171 -0.33 29.90 7.35
C VAL A 171 -0.96 29.09 6.20
N SER A 172 -2.28 29.03 6.21
CA SER A 172 -3.06 28.22 5.26
C SER A 172 -2.87 28.55 3.78
N ASP A 173 -2.35 29.72 3.43
CA ASP A 173 -2.05 30.20 2.07
C ASP A 173 -0.66 30.86 2.12
N THR A 174 0.37 30.05 1.91
CA THR A 174 1.77 30.46 2.13
C THR A 174 2.18 31.56 1.17
N ASP A 175 1.76 31.46 -0.08
CA ASP A 175 2.20 32.35 -1.15
C ASP A 175 1.29 33.57 -1.36
N SER A 176 0.17 33.62 -0.61
CA SER A 176 -0.81 34.69 -0.55
C SER A 176 -1.53 34.93 -1.88
N ASP A 177 -1.78 33.87 -2.66
CA ASP A 177 -2.46 33.95 -3.96
C ASP A 177 -3.97 33.61 -3.91
N THR A 178 -4.52 33.46 -2.70
CA THR A 178 -5.94 33.24 -2.31
C THR A 178 -6.43 31.79 -2.34
N TYR A 179 -5.55 30.84 -2.59
CA TYR A 179 -5.84 29.41 -2.50
C TYR A 179 -5.06 28.81 -1.32
N SER A 180 -5.66 27.83 -0.63
CA SER A 180 -4.92 27.18 0.46
C SER A 180 -3.89 26.19 -0.09
N ASP A 181 -2.78 25.99 0.61
CA ASP A 181 -1.67 25.17 0.14
C ASP A 181 -2.12 23.74 -0.20
N GLY A 182 -2.96 23.15 0.65
CA GLY A 182 -3.59 21.84 0.42
C GLY A 182 -4.52 21.80 -0.79
N ALA A 183 -5.29 22.87 -1.04
CA ALA A 183 -6.17 22.96 -2.20
C ALA A 183 -5.39 23.09 -3.50
N GLU A 184 -4.30 23.87 -3.49
CA GLU A 184 -3.40 24.03 -4.62
C GLU A 184 -2.72 22.72 -5.00
N LEU A 185 -2.17 22.00 -4.02
CA LEU A 185 -1.53 20.70 -4.24
C LEU A 185 -2.51 19.71 -4.90
N LEU A 186 -3.74 19.64 -4.40
CA LEU A 186 -4.80 18.79 -4.95
C LEU A 186 -5.30 19.23 -6.32
N ALA A 187 -5.12 20.50 -6.69
CA ALA A 187 -5.44 21.07 -8.00
C ALA A 187 -4.27 20.99 -8.99
N GLY A 188 -3.08 20.57 -8.55
CA GLY A 188 -1.90 20.42 -9.39
C GLY A 188 -1.03 21.69 -9.47
N TYR A 189 -1.15 22.58 -8.48
CA TYR A 189 -0.34 23.80 -8.33
C TYR A 189 0.67 23.67 -7.19
N ASP A 190 1.74 24.44 -7.28
CA ASP A 190 2.84 24.51 -6.33
C ASP A 190 2.50 25.52 -5.23
N PRO A 191 2.23 25.07 -3.99
CA PRO A 191 1.65 25.92 -2.95
C PRO A 191 2.60 26.99 -2.38
N ALA A 192 3.89 26.89 -2.70
CA ALA A 192 4.85 27.90 -2.28
C ALA A 192 5.04 29.01 -3.34
N ARG A 193 4.36 28.94 -4.49
CA ARG A 193 4.61 29.81 -5.65
C ARG A 193 3.33 30.14 -6.44
N PRO A 194 2.98 31.45 -6.56
CA PRO A 194 1.68 31.83 -7.10
C PRO A 194 1.49 31.36 -8.53
N ARG A 195 0.37 30.67 -8.79
CA ARG A 195 -0.02 30.15 -10.12
C ARG A 195 1.01 29.22 -10.79
N ALA A 196 1.96 28.66 -10.05
CA ALA A 196 2.93 27.71 -10.61
C ALA A 196 2.36 26.29 -10.64
N GLN A 197 2.56 25.54 -11.72
CA GLN A 197 2.09 24.15 -11.80
C GLN A 197 3.08 23.18 -11.15
N LEU A 198 2.59 22.14 -10.46
CA LEU A 198 3.42 21.06 -9.89
C LEU A 198 4.31 20.38 -10.94
N SER A 199 3.81 20.21 -12.16
CA SER A 199 4.57 19.61 -13.26
C SER A 199 5.78 20.44 -13.70
N SER A 200 5.79 21.73 -13.36
CA SER A 200 6.85 22.70 -13.68
C SER A 200 7.70 23.08 -12.47
N SER A 201 7.35 22.58 -11.28
CA SER A 201 8.08 22.86 -10.04
C SER A 201 9.22 21.88 -9.80
N ALA A 202 10.13 22.26 -8.91
CA ALA A 202 11.22 21.37 -8.49
C ALA A 202 10.78 20.35 -7.44
N ILE A 203 9.59 20.53 -6.84
CA ILE A 203 9.09 19.70 -5.73
C ILE A 203 8.43 18.40 -6.21
N PHE A 204 8.02 18.31 -7.48
CA PHE A 204 7.52 17.08 -8.10
C PHE A 204 8.30 16.73 -9.37
N THR A 205 8.32 15.44 -9.71
CA THR A 205 8.91 14.96 -10.97
C THR A 205 8.10 13.82 -11.56
N PHE A 206 8.24 13.60 -12.87
CA PHE A 206 7.51 12.54 -13.56
C PHE A 206 8.24 11.21 -13.46
N TYR A 207 7.52 10.20 -12.97
CA TYR A 207 7.86 8.81 -13.23
C TYR A 207 7.22 8.36 -14.55
N ARG A 208 8.03 7.77 -15.42
CA ARG A 208 7.61 7.29 -16.74
C ARG A 208 7.76 5.79 -16.84
N HIS A 209 6.61 5.11 -16.89
CA HIS A 209 6.50 3.68 -17.15
C HIS A 209 5.97 3.45 -18.58
N PRO A 210 6.26 2.33 -19.25
CA PRO A 210 5.68 2.04 -20.56
C PRO A 210 4.14 2.07 -20.58
N LEU A 211 3.50 1.68 -19.47
CA LEU A 211 2.03 1.61 -19.35
C LEU A 211 1.38 2.85 -18.74
N TYR A 212 2.11 3.67 -17.99
CA TYR A 212 1.55 4.81 -17.28
C TYR A 212 2.59 5.90 -17.00
N SER A 213 2.10 7.07 -16.59
CA SER A 213 2.93 8.11 -16.00
C SER A 213 2.25 8.67 -14.76
N ILE A 214 3.07 9.16 -13.83
CA ILE A 214 2.61 9.71 -12.56
C ILE A 214 3.61 10.76 -12.07
N LEU A 215 3.12 11.81 -11.41
CA LEU A 215 3.96 12.73 -10.65
C LEU A 215 4.18 12.18 -9.24
N TYR A 216 5.37 12.39 -8.70
CA TYR A 216 5.71 12.07 -7.32
C TYR A 216 6.66 13.12 -6.74
N PRO A 217 6.74 13.28 -5.40
CA PRO A 217 7.66 14.23 -4.79
C PRO A 217 9.10 13.94 -5.19
N SER A 218 9.82 14.96 -5.67
CA SER A 218 11.18 14.80 -6.21
C SER A 218 12.21 14.37 -5.17
N SER A 219 11.94 14.63 -3.88
CA SER A 219 12.76 14.21 -2.74
C SER A 219 12.62 12.72 -2.40
N TRP A 220 11.62 12.02 -2.94
CA TRP A 220 11.35 10.61 -2.65
C TRP A 220 12.18 9.67 -3.52
N THR A 221 12.54 8.52 -2.95
CA THR A 221 13.34 7.51 -3.63
C THR A 221 12.44 6.51 -4.34
N VAL A 222 12.70 6.25 -5.63
CA VAL A 222 11.98 5.22 -6.39
C VAL A 222 12.69 3.87 -6.28
N ARG A 223 11.97 2.80 -5.93
CA ARG A 223 12.46 1.41 -5.92
C ARG A 223 11.62 0.54 -6.85
N GLN A 224 12.28 -0.40 -7.53
CA GLN A 224 11.67 -1.31 -8.50
C GLN A 224 12.24 -2.71 -8.28
N GLN A 225 11.38 -3.73 -8.35
CA GLN A 225 11.75 -5.11 -8.04
C GLN A 225 12.14 -5.94 -9.27
N ASP A 226 11.63 -5.61 -10.45
CA ASP A 226 11.81 -6.40 -11.67
C ASP A 226 12.05 -5.54 -12.93
N GLU A 227 12.54 -6.18 -13.99
CA GLU A 227 12.75 -5.52 -15.31
C GLU A 227 11.42 -5.10 -15.94
N GLN A 228 10.34 -5.82 -15.63
CA GLN A 228 8.98 -5.53 -16.09
C GLN A 228 8.34 -4.34 -15.36
N LYS A 229 8.95 -3.89 -14.25
CA LYS A 229 8.48 -2.81 -13.38
C LYS A 229 7.02 -3.00 -12.98
N SER A 230 6.66 -4.25 -12.69
CA SER A 230 5.30 -4.60 -12.29
C SER A 230 4.92 -4.01 -10.93
N GLU A 231 5.93 -3.75 -10.10
CA GLU A 231 5.83 -3.11 -8.80
C GLU A 231 6.83 -1.94 -8.71
N VAL A 232 6.31 -0.78 -8.31
CA VAL A 232 7.10 0.44 -8.14
C VAL A 232 6.75 1.09 -6.81
N LEU A 233 7.77 1.34 -5.98
CA LEU A 233 7.62 2.02 -4.70
C LEU A 233 8.22 3.42 -4.79
N PHE A 234 7.50 4.40 -4.26
CA PHE A 234 7.95 5.76 -4.01
C PHE A 234 8.10 5.91 -2.51
N VAL A 235 9.34 5.99 -2.01
CA VAL A 235 9.65 5.92 -0.59
C VAL A 235 10.08 7.29 -0.08
N SER A 236 9.40 7.78 0.95
CA SER A 236 9.72 9.03 1.64
C SER A 236 11.01 8.89 2.46
N SER A 237 11.53 10.02 2.96
CA SER A 237 12.64 10.02 3.92
C SER A 237 12.27 9.45 5.30
N THR A 238 10.97 9.43 5.65
CA THR A 238 10.47 8.88 6.92
C THR A 238 10.25 7.36 6.87
N GLY A 239 10.21 6.78 5.66
CA GLY A 239 10.00 5.34 5.44
C GLY A 239 8.57 4.96 5.08
N GLU A 240 7.65 5.91 5.09
CA GLU A 240 6.35 5.80 4.42
C GLU A 240 6.52 5.70 2.92
N PHE A 241 5.60 5.05 2.22
CA PHE A 241 5.73 4.87 0.79
C PHE A 241 4.40 4.72 0.07
N PHE A 242 4.41 5.13 -1.18
CA PHE A 242 3.35 4.81 -2.14
C PHE A 242 3.81 3.64 -2.99
N GLU A 243 2.92 2.70 -3.23
CA GLU A 243 3.19 1.53 -4.05
C GLU A 243 2.23 1.52 -5.24
N ILE A 244 2.76 1.16 -6.40
CA ILE A 244 1.99 0.94 -7.61
C ILE A 244 2.25 -0.48 -8.09
N LEU A 245 1.19 -1.27 -8.12
CA LEU A 245 1.20 -2.64 -8.64
C LEU A 245 0.38 -2.73 -9.93
N VAL A 246 0.98 -3.32 -10.96
CA VAL A 246 0.32 -3.60 -12.25
C VAL A 246 -0.14 -5.06 -12.27
N ILE A 247 -1.44 -5.27 -12.28
CA ILE A 247 -2.07 -6.59 -12.23
C ILE A 247 -2.69 -6.91 -13.59
N ASN A 248 -2.49 -8.12 -14.10
CA ASN A 248 -3.17 -8.60 -15.30
C ASN A 248 -4.60 -9.01 -14.97
N ASN A 249 -5.57 -8.45 -15.68
CA ASN A 249 -6.97 -8.85 -15.61
C ASN A 249 -7.24 -9.88 -16.73
N VAL A 250 -6.89 -11.13 -16.43
CA VAL A 250 -6.87 -12.24 -17.43
C VAL A 250 -8.23 -12.46 -18.09
N ASN A 251 -9.33 -12.22 -17.35
CA ASN A 251 -10.69 -12.40 -17.83
C ASN A 251 -11.27 -11.15 -18.51
N ASN A 252 -10.51 -10.03 -18.56
CA ASN A 252 -10.98 -8.73 -19.03
C ASN A 252 -12.34 -8.35 -18.43
N LEU A 253 -12.49 -8.51 -17.12
CA LEU A 253 -13.71 -8.10 -16.41
C LEU A 253 -13.76 -6.58 -16.26
N ALA A 254 -14.97 -6.03 -16.14
CA ALA A 254 -15.12 -4.64 -15.71
C ALA A 254 -14.55 -4.45 -14.30
N LEU A 255 -14.16 -3.22 -13.95
CA LEU A 255 -13.44 -2.93 -12.70
C LEU A 255 -14.17 -3.41 -11.43
N THR A 256 -15.48 -3.20 -11.35
CA THR A 256 -16.30 -3.64 -10.21
C THR A 256 -16.45 -5.16 -10.16
N ASP A 257 -16.60 -5.80 -11.32
CA ASP A 257 -16.76 -7.26 -11.42
C ASP A 257 -15.45 -7.96 -11.06
N TRP A 258 -14.32 -7.44 -11.56
CA TRP A 258 -12.99 -7.89 -11.18
C TRP A 258 -12.78 -7.75 -9.67
N TYR A 259 -13.17 -6.62 -9.08
CA TYR A 259 -13.02 -6.38 -7.65
C TYR A 259 -13.83 -7.37 -6.79
N VAL A 260 -15.10 -7.62 -7.15
CA VAL A 260 -15.94 -8.62 -6.46
C VAL A 260 -15.41 -10.03 -6.62
N GLU A 261 -14.83 -10.37 -7.78
CA GLU A 261 -14.17 -11.67 -7.99
C GLU A 261 -12.98 -11.86 -7.05
N GLN A 262 -12.15 -10.81 -6.86
CA GLN A 262 -11.00 -10.88 -5.94
C GLN A 262 -11.42 -10.96 -4.47
N PHE A 263 -12.53 -10.30 -4.09
CA PHE A 263 -13.01 -10.20 -2.71
C PHE A 263 -14.47 -10.65 -2.57
N PRO A 264 -14.75 -11.97 -2.60
CA PRO A 264 -16.10 -12.48 -2.45
C PRO A 264 -16.76 -12.04 -1.14
N GLY A 265 -17.98 -11.50 -1.23
CA GLY A 265 -18.74 -11.05 -0.05
C GLY A 265 -18.46 -9.60 0.39
N ILE A 266 -17.69 -8.83 -0.38
CA ILE A 266 -17.46 -7.41 -0.12
C ILE A 266 -18.71 -6.57 -0.39
N ASP A 267 -18.99 -5.61 0.48
CA ASP A 267 -20.02 -4.60 0.25
C ASP A 267 -19.44 -3.43 -0.57
N LEU A 268 -19.75 -3.42 -1.87
CA LEU A 268 -19.29 -2.38 -2.80
C LEU A 268 -19.79 -0.97 -2.44
N THR A 269 -20.86 -0.83 -1.66
CA THR A 269 -21.40 0.51 -1.30
C THR A 269 -20.43 1.32 -0.44
N ARG A 270 -19.46 0.65 0.19
CA ARG A 270 -18.42 1.28 0.99
C ARG A 270 -17.31 1.87 0.11
N ALA A 271 -17.11 1.34 -1.10
CA ALA A 271 -16.14 1.87 -2.05
C ALA A 271 -16.73 3.04 -2.84
N THR A 272 -15.91 4.05 -3.12
CA THR A 272 -16.30 5.19 -3.95
C THR A 272 -15.79 4.98 -5.38
N GLN A 273 -16.68 4.96 -6.36
CA GLN A 273 -16.27 5.03 -7.77
C GLN A 273 -15.77 6.43 -8.11
N VAL A 274 -14.62 6.51 -8.77
CA VAL A 274 -13.98 7.76 -9.19
C VAL A 274 -13.59 7.68 -10.66
N GLN A 275 -13.47 8.83 -11.32
CA GLN A 275 -12.93 8.92 -12.67
C GLN A 275 -11.76 9.89 -12.68
N LEU A 276 -10.58 9.38 -13.02
CA LEU A 276 -9.32 10.13 -13.00
C LEU A 276 -8.76 10.16 -14.42
N ASN A 277 -8.88 11.29 -15.11
CA ASN A 277 -8.22 11.50 -16.41
C ASN A 277 -8.57 10.41 -17.44
N ASN A 278 -9.87 10.12 -17.60
CA ASN A 278 -10.38 9.05 -18.46
C ASN A 278 -9.94 7.62 -18.03
N THR A 279 -9.57 7.45 -16.77
CA THR A 279 -9.32 6.17 -16.10
C THR A 279 -10.44 5.95 -15.08
N LEU A 280 -11.07 4.77 -15.11
CA LEU A 280 -12.06 4.38 -14.11
C LEU A 280 -11.33 3.97 -12.83
N GLY A 281 -11.92 4.26 -11.68
CA GLY A 281 -11.32 3.95 -10.39
C GLY A 281 -12.32 3.53 -9.32
N LEU A 282 -11.83 2.72 -8.38
CA LEU A 282 -12.48 2.39 -7.12
C LEU A 282 -11.56 2.82 -5.98
N ARG A 283 -12.00 3.81 -5.20
CA ARG A 283 -11.34 4.24 -3.97
C ARG A 283 -11.93 3.50 -2.79
N GLN A 284 -11.07 2.91 -1.96
CA GLN A 284 -11.47 2.22 -0.75
C GLN A 284 -11.87 3.19 0.37
N PRO A 285 -12.67 2.75 1.36
CA PRO A 285 -13.07 3.59 2.50
C PRO A 285 -11.89 4.11 3.33
N ASP A 286 -10.75 3.43 3.27
CA ASP A 286 -9.51 3.78 3.97
C ASP A 286 -8.82 5.04 3.41
N ASN A 287 -9.25 5.52 2.23
CA ASN A 287 -8.61 6.57 1.43
C ASN A 287 -7.13 6.34 1.09
N GLN A 288 -6.62 5.13 1.32
CA GLN A 288 -5.22 4.74 1.09
C GLN A 288 -5.08 3.83 -0.12
N SER A 289 -6.18 3.27 -0.64
CA SER A 289 -6.13 2.32 -1.76
C SER A 289 -7.03 2.73 -2.93
N TYR A 290 -6.46 2.72 -4.13
CA TYR A 290 -7.15 2.98 -5.39
C TYR A 290 -6.90 1.85 -6.39
N TYR A 291 -7.97 1.27 -6.92
CA TYR A 291 -7.92 0.34 -8.04
C TYR A 291 -8.33 1.07 -9.30
N LEU A 292 -7.43 1.20 -10.28
CA LEU A 292 -7.64 1.96 -11.50
C LEU A 292 -7.62 1.06 -12.73
N MET A 293 -8.43 1.41 -13.73
CA MET A 293 -8.54 0.69 -15.00
C MET A 293 -8.73 1.68 -16.15
N LYS A 294 -8.04 1.45 -17.28
CA LYS A 294 -8.23 2.27 -18.48
C LYS A 294 -9.64 2.08 -19.02
N ASN A 295 -10.34 3.17 -19.33
CA ASN A 295 -11.77 3.11 -19.68
C ASN A 295 -12.09 2.20 -20.90
N ASN A 296 -11.16 2.11 -21.86
CA ASN A 296 -11.34 1.34 -23.09
C ASN A 296 -10.46 0.08 -23.17
N ASP A 297 -9.75 -0.28 -22.09
CA ASP A 297 -8.88 -1.46 -22.04
C ASP A 297 -8.92 -2.06 -20.63
N GLN A 298 -9.56 -3.21 -20.53
CA GLN A 298 -9.79 -3.91 -19.28
C GLN A 298 -8.67 -4.89 -18.96
N SER A 299 -7.63 -5.03 -19.79
CA SER A 299 -6.59 -6.06 -19.63
C SER A 299 -5.72 -5.89 -18.38
N LYS A 300 -5.75 -4.71 -17.76
CA LYS A 300 -4.91 -4.39 -16.60
C LYS A 300 -5.66 -3.61 -15.52
N ILE A 301 -5.28 -3.89 -14.29
CA ILE A 301 -5.61 -3.11 -13.10
C ILE A 301 -4.32 -2.47 -12.59
N TYR A 302 -4.41 -1.21 -12.18
CA TYR A 302 -3.35 -0.49 -11.49
C TYR A 302 -3.81 -0.28 -10.05
N LEU A 303 -3.16 -0.94 -9.11
CA LEU A 303 -3.39 -0.75 -7.68
C LEU A 303 -2.39 0.28 -7.17
N LEU A 304 -2.90 1.41 -6.68
CA LEU A 304 -2.12 2.44 -6.02
C LEU A 304 -2.46 2.40 -4.53
N THR A 305 -1.45 2.21 -3.68
CA THR A 305 -1.61 2.13 -2.22
C THR A 305 -0.68 3.08 -1.52
N TYR A 306 -1.15 3.62 -0.40
CA TYR A 306 -0.33 4.35 0.56
C TYR A 306 -0.12 3.48 1.80
N ASN A 307 1.15 3.22 2.11
CA ASN A 307 1.57 2.50 3.29
C ASN A 307 2.22 3.46 4.30
N SER A 308 1.67 3.51 5.51
CA SER A 308 2.20 4.30 6.63
C SER A 308 3.48 3.71 7.25
N GLY A 309 3.96 2.55 6.79
CA GLY A 309 5.12 1.89 7.36
C GLY A 309 4.92 1.57 8.84
N ASN A 310 5.72 2.20 9.71
CA ASN A 310 5.63 2.04 11.16
C ASN A 310 4.83 3.15 11.87
N PHE A 311 4.25 4.09 11.11
CA PHE A 311 3.48 5.20 11.67
C PHE A 311 2.03 4.80 11.93
N SER A 312 1.48 5.30 13.04
CA SER A 312 0.06 5.16 13.41
C SER A 312 -0.83 6.25 12.82
N GLU A 313 -0.22 7.24 12.17
CA GLU A 313 -0.86 8.38 11.52
C GLU A 313 -0.34 8.50 10.09
N LEU A 314 -1.14 9.13 9.22
CA LEU A 314 -0.81 9.36 7.82
C LEU A 314 -0.23 10.76 7.65
N ASN A 315 1.08 10.85 7.40
CA ASN A 315 1.73 12.13 7.15
C ASN A 315 1.47 12.65 5.73
N PHE A 316 1.31 11.78 4.73
CA PHE A 316 1.36 12.15 3.32
C PHE A 316 0.06 11.83 2.56
N LEU A 317 -1.09 11.92 3.22
CA LEU A 317 -2.37 11.56 2.60
C LEU A 317 -2.77 12.53 1.47
N THR A 318 -2.58 13.83 1.66
CA THR A 318 -2.92 14.83 0.64
C THR A 318 -1.96 14.74 -0.56
N THR A 319 -0.69 14.48 -0.28
CA THR A 319 0.35 14.15 -1.26
C THR A 319 -0.02 12.90 -2.04
N PHE A 320 -0.43 11.82 -1.37
CA PHE A 320 -0.88 10.60 -2.04
C PHE A 320 -2.06 10.88 -2.98
N ASN A 321 -3.04 11.67 -2.53
CA ASN A 321 -4.19 12.05 -3.35
C ASN A 321 -3.77 12.88 -4.57
N ALA A 322 -2.81 13.81 -4.44
CA ALA A 322 -2.25 14.57 -5.56
C ALA A 322 -1.51 13.65 -6.55
N VAL A 323 -0.72 12.71 -6.04
CA VAL A 323 -0.03 11.66 -6.83
C VAL A 323 -1.05 10.83 -7.61
N VAL A 324 -2.10 10.31 -6.96
CA VAL A 324 -3.17 9.54 -7.62
C VAL A 324 -3.89 10.36 -8.69
N LYS A 325 -4.22 11.63 -8.44
CA LYS A 325 -4.83 12.53 -9.44
C LYS A 325 -3.93 12.79 -10.65
N SER A 326 -2.61 12.73 -10.46
CA SER A 326 -1.63 12.88 -11.54
C SER A 326 -1.45 11.61 -12.40
N PHE A 327 -2.00 10.47 -11.97
CA PHE A 327 -1.87 9.22 -12.71
C PHE A 327 -2.52 9.31 -14.11
N ARG A 328 -1.80 8.82 -15.11
CA ARG A 328 -2.25 8.72 -16.51
C ARG A 328 -1.84 7.37 -17.07
N VAL A 329 -2.79 6.61 -17.59
CA VAL A 329 -2.48 5.41 -18.39
C VAL A 329 -2.14 5.82 -19.81
N ASN A 330 -1.07 5.26 -20.39
CA ASN A 330 -0.61 5.55 -21.75
C ASN A 330 -1.51 4.92 -22.82
#